data_AF-A0A8K0CNS8-F1
#
_entry.id   AF-A0A8K0CNS8-F1
#
_cell.length_a   1.000
_cell.length_b   1.000
_cell.length_c   1.000
_cell.angle_alpha   90.00
_cell.angle_beta   90.00
_cell.angle_gamma   90.00
#
_symmetry.space_group_name_H-M   'P 1'
#
loop_
_entity.id
_entity.type
_entity.pdbx_description
1 polymer ?
#
loop_
_entity_poly.entity_id
_entity_poly.type
_entity_poly.pdbx_seq_one_letter_code
_entity_poly.pdbx_strand_id
1 'polypeptide(L)'
;MLSLQDLLDHTTARILMIDFVYKNGLNNLVLYSKWGCDGSSGQREYKQKLPEESKLVSDSNLFIASCVPIRLIDETTKEEEGTGVQVKHELFLTMIDGEVAQVLTDTRSNSTCTICGTTPRLMNNLSNVTAGPENENY
;
A
#
# COMPACT_ATOMS: atom_id res chain seq x y z
N MET A 1 -9.84 12.94 10.93
CA MET A 1 -9.10 11.96 10.11
C MET A 1 -8.08 12.72 9.29
N LEU A 2 -6.84 12.24 9.23
CA LEU A 2 -5.85 12.76 8.28
C LEU A 2 -6.26 12.35 6.87
N SER A 3 -6.24 13.29 5.92
CA SER A 3 -6.44 12.92 4.52
C SER A 3 -5.17 12.27 3.96
N LEU A 4 -5.33 11.35 3.02
CA LEU A 4 -4.18 10.74 2.35
C LEU A 4 -3.34 11.81 1.64
N GLN A 5 -3.99 12.78 1.00
CA GLN A 5 -3.30 13.86 0.30
C GLN A 5 -2.43 14.68 1.25
N ASP A 6 -2.93 15.07 2.43
CA ASP A 6 -2.13 15.83 3.41
C ASP A 6 -0.89 15.05 3.88
N LEU A 7 -1.02 13.73 4.05
CA LEU A 7 0.11 12.87 4.43
C LEU A 7 1.15 12.82 3.31
N LEU A 8 0.71 12.68 2.06
CA LEU A 8 1.58 12.63 0.89
C LEU A 8 2.30 13.96 0.69
N ASP A 9 1.59 15.08 0.74
CA ASP A 9 2.13 16.42 0.58
C ASP A 9 3.15 16.74 1.67
N HIS A 10 2.81 16.45 2.93
CA HIS A 10 3.71 16.67 4.06
C HIS A 10 4.97 15.79 3.97
N THR A 11 4.82 14.53 3.57
CA THR A 11 5.96 13.62 3.39
C THR A 11 6.86 14.09 2.24
N THR A 12 6.27 14.49 1.11
CA THR A 12 6.98 15.04 -0.05
C THR A 12 7.74 16.29 0.31
N ALA A 13 7.10 17.26 0.98
CA ALA A 13 7.76 18.49 1.41
C ALA A 13 9.02 18.19 2.25
N ARG A 14 8.94 17.23 3.18
CA ARG A 14 10.10 16.80 3.98
C ARG A 14 11.18 16.10 3.17
N ILE A 15 10.83 15.31 2.15
CA ILE A 15 11.80 14.67 1.26
C ILE A 15 12.49 15.71 0.38
N LEU A 16 11.75 16.66 -0.19
CA LEU A 16 12.31 17.73 -1.03
C LEU A 16 13.25 18.66 -0.26
N MET A 17 13.02 18.84 1.04
CA MET A 17 13.93 19.58 1.93
C MET A 17 15.28 18.88 2.16
N ILE A 18 15.45 17.61 1.75
CA ILE A 18 16.74 16.94 1.85
C ILE A 18 17.67 17.52 0.77
N ASP A 19 18.77 18.14 1.20
CA ASP A 19 19.71 18.99 0.44
C ASP A 19 20.14 18.49 -0.96
N PHE A 20 20.03 17.20 -1.25
CA PHE A 20 20.40 16.60 -2.54
C PHE A 20 19.32 16.79 -3.61
N VAL A 21 18.04 16.82 -3.25
CA VAL A 21 16.93 16.86 -4.23
C VAL A 21 16.71 18.29 -4.74
N TYR A 22 16.72 19.26 -3.83
CA TYR A 22 16.46 20.67 -4.14
C TYR A 22 17.50 21.31 -5.07
N LYS A 23 18.77 20.85 -5.03
CA LYS A 23 19.87 21.48 -5.77
C LYS A 23 19.91 21.15 -7.26
N ASN A 24 19.11 20.19 -7.74
CA ASN A 24 19.20 19.69 -9.11
C ASN A 24 18.19 20.31 -10.10
N GLY A 25 17.38 21.31 -9.69
CA GLY A 25 16.46 21.98 -10.62
C GLY A 25 15.38 21.07 -11.21
N LEU A 26 14.96 20.05 -10.44
CA LEU A 26 14.01 19.04 -10.88
C LEU A 26 12.59 19.62 -10.83
N ASN A 27 11.85 19.54 -11.95
CA ASN A 27 10.54 20.16 -12.07
C ASN A 27 9.39 19.14 -12.03
N ASN A 28 9.60 17.94 -12.58
CA ASN A 28 8.56 16.91 -12.72
C ASN A 28 8.96 15.59 -12.08
N LEU A 29 8.58 15.41 -10.81
CA LEU A 29 9.00 14.26 -10.02
C LEU A 29 7.89 13.22 -9.91
N VAL A 30 8.28 11.95 -9.84
CA VAL A 30 7.38 10.85 -9.45
C VAL A 30 7.90 10.20 -8.18
N LEU A 31 7.07 10.17 -7.15
CA LEU A 31 7.32 9.48 -5.89
C LEU A 31 6.59 8.15 -5.86
N TYR A 32 7.33 7.07 -6.07
CA TYR A 32 6.86 5.71 -5.88
C TYR A 32 6.83 5.36 -4.41
N SER A 33 5.67 4.92 -3.95
CA SER A 33 5.42 4.51 -2.57
C SER A 33 4.80 3.12 -2.53
N LYS A 34 5.12 2.34 -1.50
CA LYS A 34 4.33 1.16 -1.15
C LYS A 34 3.41 1.51 0.00
N TRP A 35 2.22 0.93 -0.02
CA TRP A 35 1.30 1.02 1.10
C TRP A 35 0.67 -0.34 1.38
N GLY A 36 0.00 -0.44 2.53
CA GLY A 36 -0.78 -1.61 2.89
C GLY A 36 -1.26 -1.52 4.33
N CYS A 37 -1.81 -2.62 4.83
CA CYS A 37 -2.43 -2.70 6.13
C CYS A 37 -2.23 -4.08 6.76
N ASP A 38 -2.31 -4.10 8.08
CA ASP A 38 -2.20 -5.32 8.88
C ASP A 38 -3.07 -5.24 10.14
N GLY A 39 -3.50 -6.40 10.63
CA GLY A 39 -4.26 -6.58 11.84
C GLY A 39 -3.47 -7.38 12.88
N SER A 40 -3.48 -6.92 14.14
CA SER A 40 -2.79 -7.59 15.24
C SER A 40 -3.70 -7.72 16.46
N SER A 41 -3.93 -8.96 16.90
CA SER A 41 -4.72 -9.29 18.09
C SER A 41 -3.84 -9.48 19.35
N GLY A 42 -4.48 -9.50 20.52
CA GLY A 42 -3.80 -9.76 21.80
C GLY A 42 -3.13 -8.52 22.41
N GLN A 43 -3.56 -7.33 21.99
CA GLN A 43 -3.12 -6.06 22.55
C GLN A 43 -3.68 -5.86 23.97
N ARG A 44 -3.04 -4.97 24.73
CA ARG A 44 -3.48 -4.65 26.09
C ARG A 44 -4.79 -3.87 26.06
N GLU A 45 -5.80 -4.39 26.75
CA GLU A 45 -7.07 -3.69 26.92
C GLU A 45 -6.97 -2.65 28.03
N TYR A 46 -7.38 -1.42 27.71
CA TYR A 46 -7.43 -0.33 28.68
C TYR A 46 -8.67 -0.46 29.57
N LYS A 47 -8.58 0.04 30.81
CA LYS A 47 -9.72 0.07 31.75
C LYS A 47 -10.71 1.21 31.48
N GLN A 48 -10.69 1.79 30.28
CA GLN A 48 -11.57 2.87 29.91
C GLN A 48 -12.98 2.31 29.64
N LYS A 49 -14.02 2.94 30.18
CA LYS A 49 -15.39 2.56 29.86
C LYS A 49 -15.68 2.95 28.41
N LEU A 50 -15.96 1.96 27.57
CA LEU A 50 -16.49 2.19 26.23
C LEU A 50 -18.00 2.52 26.30
N PRO A 51 -18.55 3.27 25.33
CA PRO A 51 -20.00 3.48 25.22
C PRO A 51 -20.77 2.14 25.21
N GLU A 52 -21.99 2.11 25.77
CA GLU A 52 -22.83 0.89 25.82
C GLU A 52 -23.11 0.28 24.43
N GLU A 53 -23.04 1.09 23.38
CA GLU A 53 -23.21 0.74 21.97
C GLU A 53 -22.01 -0.05 21.42
N SER A 54 -20.89 -0.02 22.12
CA SER A 54 -19.60 -0.58 21.73
C SER A 54 -19.34 -1.98 22.28
N LYS A 55 -20.39 -2.76 22.61
CA LYS A 55 -20.25 -4.13 23.17
C LYS A 55 -19.47 -5.11 22.28
N LEU A 56 -19.32 -4.81 20.99
CA LEU A 56 -18.54 -5.58 20.03
C LEU A 56 -17.11 -5.03 19.82
N VAL A 57 -16.77 -3.90 20.44
CA VAL A 57 -15.49 -3.22 20.25
C VAL A 57 -14.64 -3.42 21.50
N SER A 58 -13.41 -3.88 21.29
CA SER A 58 -12.39 -4.03 22.31
C SER A 58 -11.07 -3.50 21.75
N ASP A 59 -10.25 -2.90 22.59
CA ASP A 59 -8.91 -2.43 22.23
C ASP A 59 -7.88 -3.58 22.16
N SER A 60 -8.33 -4.84 22.27
CA SER A 60 -7.51 -6.05 22.15
C SER A 60 -6.98 -6.30 20.73
N ASN A 61 -7.55 -5.62 19.73
CA ASN A 61 -7.16 -5.76 18.33
C ASN A 61 -6.78 -4.38 17.75
N LEU A 62 -5.69 -4.35 17.01
CA LEU A 62 -5.18 -3.17 16.32
C LEU A 62 -5.22 -3.42 14.82
N PHE A 63 -5.73 -2.46 14.06
CA PHE A 63 -5.65 -2.47 12.60
C PHE A 63 -4.99 -1.18 12.13
N ILE A 64 -3.91 -1.28 11.37
CA ILE A 64 -3.12 -0.13 10.93
C ILE A 64 -2.94 -0.19 9.42
N ALA A 65 -3.15 0.95 8.75
CA ALA A 65 -2.66 1.18 7.40
C ALA A 65 -1.39 2.05 7.45
N SER A 66 -0.43 1.75 6.59
CA SER A 66 0.85 2.46 6.52
C SER A 66 1.27 2.69 5.08
N CYS A 67 2.01 3.77 4.84
CA CYS A 67 2.55 4.16 3.53
C CYS A 67 4.02 4.54 3.70
N VAL A 68 4.86 4.05 2.79
CA VAL A 68 6.31 4.27 2.81
C VAL A 68 6.79 4.74 1.44
N PRO A 69 7.43 5.92 1.34
CA PRO A 69 8.08 6.37 0.12
C PRO A 69 9.31 5.50 -0.17
N ILE A 70 9.46 5.03 -1.41
CA ILE A 70 10.56 4.14 -1.81
C ILE A 70 11.54 4.84 -2.74
N ARG A 71 11.02 5.52 -3.75
CA ARG A 71 11.86 6.04 -4.84
C ARG A 71 11.27 7.33 -5.40
N LEU A 72 12.11 8.35 -5.46
CA LEU A 72 11.84 9.60 -6.17
C LEU A 72 12.62 9.58 -7.48
N ILE A 73 11.94 9.80 -8.60
CA ILE A 73 12.57 9.95 -9.92
C ILE A 73 12.16 11.29 -10.53
N ASP A 74 12.98 11.80 -11.43
CA ASP A 74 12.64 12.92 -12.31
C ASP A 74 12.22 12.38 -13.68
N GLU A 75 11.02 12.73 -14.12
CA GLU A 75 10.45 12.35 -15.42
C GLU A 75 10.43 13.53 -16.40
N THR A 76 11.19 14.59 -16.14
CA THR A 76 11.25 15.76 -17.03
C THR A 76 11.69 15.35 -18.44
N THR A 77 10.75 15.35 -19.38
CA THR A 77 10.99 15.09 -20.80
C THR A 77 11.14 16.42 -21.52
N LYS A 78 12.37 16.96 -21.49
CA LYS A 78 12.80 18.27 -22.02
C LYS A 78 12.33 19.48 -21.21
N GLU A 79 13.10 20.56 -21.34
CA GLU A 79 12.99 21.83 -20.64
C GLU A 79 11.60 22.48 -20.84
N GLU A 80 10.63 22.10 -20.01
CA GLU A 80 9.47 22.95 -19.75
C GLU A 80 9.82 23.85 -18.56
N GLU A 81 9.93 25.16 -18.82
CA GLU A 81 10.05 26.20 -17.80
C GLU A 81 8.73 26.30 -17.02
N GLY A 82 8.50 25.35 -16.11
CA GLY A 82 7.45 25.41 -15.10
C GLY A 82 7.95 26.15 -13.86
N THR A 83 7.15 27.08 -13.33
CA THR A 83 7.51 27.91 -12.16
C THR A 83 7.35 27.19 -10.80
N GLY A 84 7.61 25.89 -10.72
CA GLY A 84 7.52 25.13 -9.47
C GLY A 84 7.76 23.63 -9.61
N VAL A 85 8.10 22.98 -8.49
CA VAL A 85 8.29 21.53 -8.39
C VAL A 85 6.93 20.85 -8.32
N GLN A 86 6.63 19.98 -9.28
CA GLN A 86 5.44 19.11 -9.28
C GLN A 86 5.84 17.69 -8.90
N VAL A 87 5.03 17.04 -8.06
CA VAL A 87 5.27 15.66 -7.62
C VAL A 87 4.02 14.82 -7.86
N LYS A 88 4.13 13.83 -8.75
CA LYS A 88 3.14 12.78 -8.95
C LYS A 88 3.38 11.66 -7.94
N HIS A 89 2.31 11.10 -7.41
CA HIS A 89 2.36 9.98 -6.48
C HIS A 89 1.87 8.69 -7.14
N GLU A 90 2.69 7.65 -7.10
CA GLU A 90 2.31 6.30 -7.52
C GLU A 90 2.40 5.35 -6.33
N LEU A 91 1.26 4.76 -5.94
CA LEU A 91 1.12 3.97 -4.73
C LEU A 91 0.83 2.50 -5.08
N PHE A 92 1.70 1.60 -4.63
CA PHE A 92 1.54 0.16 -4.83
C PHE A 92 1.07 -0.54 -3.55
N LEU A 93 -0.11 -1.16 -3.59
CA LEU A 93 -0.65 -1.97 -2.50
C LEU A 93 0.09 -3.31 -2.43
N THR A 94 1.22 -3.32 -1.74
CA THR A 94 2.13 -4.47 -1.69
C THR A 94 2.61 -4.80 -0.27
N MET A 95 2.32 -3.93 0.71
CA MET A 95 2.58 -4.20 2.13
C MET A 95 1.38 -4.86 2.79
N ILE A 96 0.92 -5.96 2.20
CA ILE A 96 -0.18 -6.78 2.71
C ILE A 96 0.31 -8.21 2.86
N ASP A 97 -0.27 -8.96 3.79
CA ASP A 97 -0.02 -10.38 3.90
C ASP A 97 -0.89 -11.19 2.92
N GLY A 98 -0.71 -12.52 2.93
CA GLY A 98 -1.47 -13.42 2.07
C GLY A 98 -2.96 -13.49 2.40
N GLU A 99 -3.36 -13.25 3.65
CA GLU A 99 -4.76 -13.31 4.08
C GLU A 99 -5.53 -12.06 3.64
N VAL A 100 -4.92 -10.89 3.77
CA VAL A 100 -5.46 -9.65 3.21
C VAL A 100 -5.54 -9.74 1.69
N ALA A 101 -4.48 -10.24 1.03
CA ALA A 101 -4.49 -10.45 -0.42
C ALA A 101 -5.59 -11.41 -0.88
N GLN A 102 -5.87 -12.46 -0.09
CA GLN A 102 -6.95 -13.39 -0.38
C GLN A 102 -8.32 -12.72 -0.35
N VAL A 103 -8.59 -11.88 0.65
CA VAL A 103 -9.85 -11.12 0.72
C VAL A 103 -9.96 -10.15 -0.46
N LEU A 104 -8.88 -9.43 -0.79
CA LEU A 104 -8.88 -8.46 -1.89
C LEU A 104 -9.07 -9.11 -3.27
N THR A 105 -8.66 -10.37 -3.42
CA THR A 105 -8.77 -11.12 -4.69
C THR A 105 -10.00 -12.02 -4.75
N ASP A 106 -10.90 -11.95 -3.76
CA ASP A 106 -12.05 -12.86 -3.59
C ASP A 106 -11.67 -14.35 -3.63
N THR A 107 -10.46 -14.68 -3.17
CA THR A 107 -9.98 -16.05 -3.12
C THR A 107 -10.61 -16.79 -1.94
N ARG A 108 -11.37 -17.86 -2.20
CA ARG A 108 -12.19 -18.52 -1.17
C ARG A 108 -11.42 -19.30 -0.10
N SER A 109 -10.14 -19.59 -0.33
CA SER A 109 -9.33 -20.39 0.59
C SER A 109 -7.91 -19.86 0.67
N ASN A 110 -7.37 -19.76 1.89
CA ASN A 110 -5.99 -19.36 2.17
C ASN A 110 -4.95 -20.33 1.57
N SER A 111 -5.40 -21.52 1.15
CA SER A 111 -4.57 -22.52 0.47
C SER A 111 -4.58 -22.42 -1.05
N THR A 112 -5.41 -21.56 -1.62
CA THR A 112 -5.49 -21.33 -3.07
C THR A 112 -4.60 -20.14 -3.45
N CYS A 113 -3.90 -20.25 -4.57
CA CYS A 113 -3.05 -19.16 -5.04
C CYS A 113 -3.90 -17.92 -5.40
N THR A 114 -3.60 -16.77 -4.80
CA THR A 114 -4.31 -15.51 -5.05
C THR A 114 -4.02 -14.89 -6.42
N ILE A 115 -2.95 -15.34 -7.09
CA ILE A 115 -2.53 -14.85 -8.41
C ILE A 115 -3.27 -15.60 -9.53
N CYS A 116 -3.23 -16.94 -9.50
CA CYS A 116 -3.72 -17.79 -10.59
C CYS A 116 -4.90 -18.70 -10.22
N GLY A 117 -5.41 -18.63 -8.98
CA GLY A 117 -6.56 -19.42 -8.52
C GLY A 117 -6.31 -20.93 -8.40
N THR A 118 -5.08 -21.39 -8.60
CA THR A 118 -4.74 -22.83 -8.58
C THR A 118 -4.79 -23.37 -7.15
N THR A 119 -5.46 -24.52 -6.97
CA THR A 119 -5.54 -25.22 -5.68
C THR A 119 -4.28 -26.05 -5.40
N PRO A 120 -3.99 -26.42 -4.13
CA PRO A 120 -2.80 -27.22 -3.79
C PRO A 120 -2.69 -28.52 -4.58
N ARG A 121 -3.83 -29.12 -4.94
CA ARG A 121 -3.89 -30.35 -5.75
C ARG A 121 -3.30 -30.18 -7.15
N LEU A 122 -3.45 -28.99 -7.73
CA LEU A 122 -3.05 -28.70 -9.11
C LEU A 122 -1.73 -27.90 -9.17
N MET A 123 -1.28 -27.33 -8.05
CA MET A 123 -0.14 -26.42 -7.99
C MET A 123 1.20 -27.05 -8.39
N ASN A 124 1.35 -28.36 -8.19
CA ASN A 124 2.54 -29.11 -8.61
C ASN A 124 2.54 -29.48 -10.09
N ASN A 125 1.52 -29.06 -10.86
CA ASN A 125 1.47 -29.27 -12.29
C ASN A 125 1.69 -27.93 -13.00
N LEU A 126 2.91 -27.73 -13.51
CA LEU A 126 3.31 -26.50 -14.19
C LEU A 126 2.41 -26.15 -15.37
N SER A 127 1.88 -27.15 -16.11
CA SER A 127 0.97 -26.86 -17.23
C SER A 127 -0.34 -26.22 -16.77
N ASN A 128 -0.81 -26.55 -15.57
CA ASN A 128 -2.03 -25.98 -15.00
C ASN A 128 -1.78 -24.57 -14.45
N VAL A 129 -0.58 -24.32 -13.92
CA VAL A 129 -0.21 -23.02 -13.37
C VAL A 129 0.05 -21.99 -14.47
N THR A 130 0.73 -22.38 -15.55
CA THR A 130 1.06 -21.46 -16.66
C THR A 130 -0.09 -21.22 -17.64
N ALA A 131 -1.08 -22.13 -17.69
CA ALA A 131 -2.28 -21.96 -18.50
C ALA A 131 -3.40 -21.20 -17.77
N GLY A 132 -3.25 -20.97 -16.46
CA GLY A 132 -4.20 -20.16 -15.69
C GLY A 132 -4.16 -18.70 -16.16
N PRO A 133 -5.30 -18.00 -16.20
CA PRO A 133 -5.28 -16.57 -16.47
C PRO A 133 -4.44 -15.88 -15.40
N GLU A 134 -3.58 -14.93 -15.79
CA GLU A 134 -3.25 -13.85 -14.88
C GLU A 134 -4.60 -13.20 -14.55
N ASN A 135 -4.95 -13.10 -13.27
CA ASN A 135 -6.21 -12.45 -12.89
C ASN A 135 -6.12 -10.96 -13.27
N GLU A 136 -6.48 -10.64 -14.52
CA GLU A 136 -6.51 -9.28 -15.09
C GLU A 136 -7.67 -8.43 -14.54
N ASN A 137 -8.55 -9.01 -13.72
CA ASN A 137 -9.73 -8.36 -13.16
C ASN A 137 -9.45 -7.77 -11.77
N TYR A 138 -8.40 -6.95 -11.59
CA TYR A 138 -8.28 -6.02 -10.46
C TYR A 138 -7.45 -4.79 -10.84
#